data_AF-A0A8T6G5N8-F1
#
_entry.id   AF-A0A8T6G5N8-F1
#
_cell.length_a   1.000
_cell.length_b   1.000
_cell.length_c   1.000
_cell.angle_alpha   90.00
_cell.angle_beta   90.00
_cell.angle_gamma   90.00
#
_symmetry.space_group_name_H-M   'P 1'
#
loop_
_entity.id
_entity.type
_entity.pdbx_description
1 polymer ?
#
loop_
_entity_poly.entity_id
_entity_poly.type
_entity_poly.pdbx_seq_one_letter_code
_entity_poly.pdbx_strand_id
1 'polypeptide(L)'
;MASIEDRVRKLIADNLEVDGKPVDASMDLGSSLTDAGVSSMDIVSFARVIQDEFGIRFSAEHCTELQTIGQLIDYLDSNAA
;
A
#
# COMPACT_ATOMS: atom_id res chain seq x y z
N MET A 1 -12.63 3.54 15.34
CA MET A 1 -12.04 4.62 14.52
C MET A 1 -11.38 3.91 13.36
N ALA A 2 -11.76 4.19 12.11
CA ALA A 2 -11.12 3.54 10.98
C ALA A 2 -9.71 4.12 10.86
N SER A 3 -8.71 3.39 11.35
CA SER A 3 -7.30 3.79 11.26
C SER A 3 -6.87 3.75 9.79
N ILE A 4 -5.81 4.50 9.48
CA ILE A 4 -5.20 4.52 8.15
C ILE A 4 -4.86 3.10 7.67
N GLU A 5 -4.43 2.23 8.58
CA GLU A 5 -4.27 0.79 8.32
C GLU A 5 -5.51 0.15 7.69
N ASP A 6 -6.71 0.38 8.22
CA ASP A 6 -7.95 -0.25 7.74
C ASP A 6 -8.29 0.22 6.31
N ARG A 7 -8.06 1.51 6.04
CA ARG A 7 -8.22 2.09 4.70
C ARG A 7 -7.20 1.54 3.70
N VAL A 8 -5.93 1.47 4.09
CA VAL A 8 -4.86 0.93 3.26
C VAL A 8 -5.12 -0.54 2.97
N ARG A 9 -5.48 -1.34 3.98
CA ARG A 9 -5.85 -2.75 3.79
C ARG A 9 -7.00 -2.94 2.82
N LYS A 10 -8.03 -2.09 2.91
CA LYS A 10 -9.13 -2.10 1.95
C LYS A 10 -8.67 -1.80 0.54
N LEU A 11 -7.88 -0.74 0.36
CA LEU A 11 -7.35 -0.38 -0.95
C LEU A 11 -6.47 -1.48 -1.53
N ILE A 12 -5.68 -2.17 -0.70
CA ILE A 12 -4.85 -3.31 -1.11
C ILE A 12 -5.74 -4.44 -1.63
N ALA A 13 -6.76 -4.82 -0.87
CA ALA A 13 -7.67 -5.89 -1.28
C ALA A 13 -8.48 -5.56 -2.54
N ASP A 14 -8.77 -4.27 -2.78
CA ASP A 14 -9.57 -3.81 -3.93
C ASP A 14 -8.72 -3.55 -5.19
N ASN A 15 -7.46 -3.12 -5.04
CA ASN A 15 -6.59 -2.73 -6.16
C ASN A 15 -5.45 -3.69 -6.45
N LEU A 16 -5.08 -4.57 -5.50
CA LEU A 16 -3.96 -5.51 -5.66
C LEU A 16 -4.49 -6.94 -5.67
N GLU A 17 -4.11 -7.69 -6.70
CA GLU A 17 -4.40 -9.11 -6.85
C GLU A 17 -3.12 -9.90 -7.13
N VAL A 18 -3.05 -11.10 -6.56
CA VAL A 18 -1.98 -12.07 -6.78
C VAL A 18 -2.61 -13.36 -7.26
N ASP A 19 -2.17 -13.84 -8.43
CA ASP A 19 -2.63 -15.11 -9.00
C ASP A 19 -4.17 -15.17 -9.17
N GLY A 20 -4.78 -14.03 -9.52
CA GLY A 20 -6.23 -13.89 -9.70
C GLY A 20 -7.04 -13.90 -8.40
N LYS A 21 -6.37 -13.68 -7.26
CA LYS A 21 -7.02 -13.52 -5.95
C LYS A 21 -6.67 -12.15 -5.37
N PRO A 22 -7.62 -11.44 -4.73
CA PRO A 22 -7.32 -10.21 -4.04
C PRO A 22 -6.25 -10.46 -2.97
N VAL A 23 -5.30 -9.53 -2.83
CA VAL A 23 -4.33 -9.60 -1.75
C VAL A 23 -5.08 -9.55 -0.43
N ASP A 24 -4.88 -10.57 0.40
CA ASP A 24 -5.56 -10.66 1.67
C ASP A 24 -5.12 -9.52 2.58
N ALA A 25 -6.08 -8.78 3.15
CA ALA A 25 -5.82 -7.73 4.14
C ALA A 25 -5.12 -8.26 5.42
N SER A 26 -5.06 -9.59 5.56
CA SER A 26 -4.31 -10.30 6.59
C SER A 26 -2.81 -10.43 6.31
N MET A 27 -2.34 -9.91 5.17
CA MET A 27 -0.91 -9.85 4.86
C MET A 27 -0.17 -9.05 5.92
N ASP A 28 0.90 -9.64 6.46
CA ASP A 28 1.73 -9.02 7.47
C ASP A 28 2.25 -7.66 6.99
N LEU A 29 2.16 -6.66 7.85
CA LEU A 29 2.66 -5.31 7.60
C LEU A 29 4.17 -5.30 7.28
N GLY A 30 4.91 -6.31 7.74
CA GLY A 30 6.33 -6.49 7.45
C GLY A 30 6.61 -7.09 6.07
N SER A 31 5.62 -7.70 5.41
CA SER A 31 5.81 -8.29 4.09
C SER A 31 5.79 -7.22 3.02
N SER A 32 6.72 -7.35 2.07
CA SER A 32 6.73 -6.48 0.90
C SER A 32 5.66 -6.91 -0.09
N LEU A 33 5.02 -5.96 -0.76
CA LEU A 33 4.02 -6.26 -1.79
C LEU A 33 4.63 -7.15 -2.89
N THR A 34 5.89 -6.90 -3.25
CA THR A 34 6.67 -7.73 -4.18
C THR A 34 6.85 -9.17 -3.69
N ASP A 35 7.09 -9.36 -2.39
CA ASP A 35 7.26 -10.70 -1.78
C ASP A 35 5.93 -11.46 -1.66
N ALA A 36 4.80 -10.75 -1.51
CA ALA A 36 3.48 -11.34 -1.66
C ALA A 36 3.14 -11.79 -3.08
N GLY A 37 3.97 -11.45 -4.07
CA GLY A 37 3.70 -11.75 -5.47
C GLY A 37 2.88 -10.69 -6.19
N VAL A 38 2.75 -9.48 -5.61
CA VAL A 38 2.16 -8.35 -6.31
C VAL A 38 3.14 -7.86 -7.37
N SER A 39 2.65 -7.65 -8.59
CA SER A 39 3.48 -7.12 -9.66
C SER A 39 3.89 -5.68 -9.36
N SER A 40 5.12 -5.31 -9.72
CA SER A 40 5.63 -3.95 -9.51
C SER A 40 4.80 -2.87 -10.23
N MET A 41 4.12 -3.20 -11.33
CA MET A 41 3.15 -2.30 -11.98
C MET A 41 1.94 -1.99 -11.10
N ASP A 42 1.38 -3.01 -10.44
CA ASP A 42 0.24 -2.85 -9.55
C ASP A 42 0.64 -2.03 -8.31
N ILE A 43 1.84 -2.24 -7.77
CA ILE A 43 2.39 -1.43 -6.67
C ILE A 43 2.45 0.06 -7.06
N VAL A 44 2.94 0.39 -8.25
CA VAL A 44 3.03 1.79 -8.72
C VAL A 44 1.65 2.40 -8.93
N SER A 45 0.70 1.63 -9.46
CA SER A 45 -0.68 2.06 -9.66
C SER A 45 -1.37 2.35 -8.31
N PHE A 46 -1.23 1.41 -7.38
CA PHE A 46 -1.73 1.50 -6.01
C PHE A 46 -1.13 2.67 -5.23
N ALA A 47 0.18 2.88 -5.34
CA ALA A 47 0.85 4.01 -4.71
C ALA A 47 0.31 5.35 -5.21
N ARG A 48 -0.08 5.45 -6.49
CA ARG A 48 -0.72 6.65 -7.03
C ARG A 48 -2.13 6.85 -6.50
N VAL A 49 -2.92 5.77 -6.38
CA VAL A 49 -4.26 5.81 -5.77
C VAL A 49 -4.17 6.29 -4.33
N ILE A 50 -3.22 5.77 -3.55
CA ILE A 50 -3.01 6.20 -2.16
C ILE A 50 -2.57 7.66 -2.08
N GLN A 51 -1.67 8.12 -2.95
CA GLN A 51 -1.27 9.54 -2.98
C GLN A 51 -2.46 10.46 -3.24
N ASP A 52 -3.36 10.07 -4.15
CA ASP A 52 -4.55 10.84 -4.47
C ASP A 52 -5.59 10.79 -3.34
N GLU A 53 -5.86 9.59 -2.80
CA GLU A 53 -6.88 9.36 -1.78
C GLU A 53 -6.52 9.97 -0.42
N PHE A 54 -5.25 9.93 -0.03
CA PHE A 54 -4.77 10.50 1.23
C PHE A 54 -4.15 11.89 1.07
N GLY A 55 -4.02 12.41 -0.15
CA GLY A 55 -3.42 13.72 -0.42
C GLY A 55 -1.93 13.82 -0.08
N ILE A 56 -1.23 12.68 0.07
CA ILE A 56 0.20 12.63 0.35
C ILE A 56 1.02 12.66 -0.95
N ARG A 57 2.21 13.25 -0.90
CA ARG A 57 3.16 13.22 -2.02
C ARG A 57 4.51 12.70 -1.56
N PHE A 58 4.89 11.53 -2.04
CA PHE A 58 6.23 10.97 -1.89
C PHE A 58 6.92 10.89 -3.25
N SER A 59 8.24 11.08 -3.28
CA SER A 59 9.03 10.88 -4.50
C SER A 59 8.95 9.42 -4.95
N ALA A 60 9.06 9.19 -6.26
CA ALA A 60 9.12 7.84 -6.82
C ALA A 60 10.23 6.99 -6.16
N GLU A 61 11.34 7.61 -5.76
CA GLU A 61 12.42 6.98 -4.99
C GLU A 61 11.96 6.46 -3.62
N HIS A 62 11.18 7.24 -2.87
CA HIS A 62 10.56 6.76 -1.63
C HIS A 62 9.57 5.64 -1.90
N CYS A 63 8.83 5.69 -3.00
CA CYS A 63 7.89 4.64 -3.36
C CYS A 63 8.59 3.29 -3.61
N THR A 64 9.77 3.32 -4.23
CA THR A 64 10.60 2.13 -4.42
C THR A 64 11.29 1.64 -3.15
N GLU A 65 11.57 2.50 -2.17
CA GLU A 65 12.11 2.11 -0.87
C GLU A 65 11.02 1.62 0.10
N LEU A 66 9.81 2.16 0.01
CA LEU A 66 8.61 1.75 0.74
C LEU A 66 8.04 0.46 0.13
N GLN A 67 8.81 -0.63 0.19
CA GLN A 67 8.40 -1.91 -0.37
C GLN A 67 7.33 -2.62 0.49
N THR A 68 7.18 -2.24 1.77
CA THR A 68 6.30 -2.92 2.73
C THR A 68 5.04 -2.12 3.05
N ILE A 69 3.95 -2.86 3.32
CA ILE A 69 2.65 -2.29 3.67
C ILE A 69 2.75 -1.47 4.97
N GLY A 70 3.53 -1.95 5.95
CA GLY A 70 3.73 -1.30 7.23
C GLY A 70 4.43 0.05 7.11
N GLN A 71 5.48 0.13 6.29
CA GLN A 71 6.16 1.40 6.03
C GLN A 71 5.23 2.41 5.35
N LEU A 72 4.38 1.95 4.42
CA LEU A 72 3.40 2.80 3.76
C LEU A 72 2.36 3.33 4.76
N ILE A 73 1.84 2.46 5.64
CA ILE A 73 0.88 2.84 6.68
C ILE A 73 1.51 3.79 7.68
N ASP A 74 2.73 3.53 8.15
CA ASP A 74 3.44 4.40 9.11
C ASP A 74 3.72 5.79 8.50
N TYR A 75 4.11 5.81 7.22
CA TYR A 75 4.29 7.03 6.46
C TYR A 75 2.98 7.81 6.30
N LEU A 76 1.90 7.10 5.94
CA LEU A 76 0.57 7.68 5.84
C LEU A 76 0.08 8.20 7.19
N ASP A 77 0.26 7.46 8.27
CA ASP A 77 -0.14 7.86 9.62
C ASP A 77 0.62 9.11 10.10
N SER A 78 1.90 9.20 9.76
CA SER A 78 2.72 10.37 10.06
C SER A 78 2.41 11.60 9.19
N ASN A 79 1.83 11.43 7.99
CA ASN A 79 1.59 12.52 7.03
C ASN A 79 0.11 12.88 6.82
N ALA A 80 -0.82 11.98 7.13
CA ALA A 80 -2.25 12.23 7.07
C ALA A 80 -2.67 12.99 8.34
N ALA A 81 -2.70 14.32 8.22
CA ALA A 81 -3.21 15.23 9.23
C ALA A 81 -4.74 15.28 9.25
#